data_AF-A0AAD6CIV1-F1
#
_entry.id   AF-A0AAD6CIV1-F1
#
_cell.length_a   1.000
_cell.length_b   1.000
_cell.length_c   1.000
_cell.angle_alpha   90.00
_cell.angle_beta   90.00
_cell.angle_gamma   90.00
#
_symmetry.space_group_name_H-M   'P 1'
#
loop_
_entity.id
_entity.type
_entity.pdbx_description
1 polymer ?
#
loop_
_entity_poly.entity_id
_entity_poly.type
_entity_poly.pdbx_seq_one_letter_code
_entity_poly.pdbx_strand_id
1 'polypeptide(L)'
;MIVEAVNDETETTPSRKRKRTETKESSALDNAFEELRKAVSHKTQRLQEKNRQLRDELRQERERHQKTEEELSQQREKRILEYKICYMQPDRWVFILCGHMVCRSCAGSLGTTEKCPICRAPITGYIGCYPFAG
;
A
#
# COMPACT_ATOMS: atom_id res chain seq x y z
N MET A 1 74.91 -47.87 -58.48
CA MET A 1 75.11 -46.50 -58.99
C MET A 1 73.76 -45.81 -59.03
N ILE A 2 73.66 -44.67 -58.32
CA ILE A 2 72.66 -43.58 -58.30
C ILE A 2 71.15 -43.91 -58.31
N VAL A 3 70.42 -43.50 -57.26
CA VAL A 3 69.30 -42.52 -57.30
C VAL A 3 69.02 -41.96 -55.89
N GLU A 4 68.34 -40.82 -55.85
CA GLU A 4 68.49 -39.65 -54.95
C GLU A 4 67.61 -39.59 -53.68
N ALA A 5 68.10 -38.74 -52.75
CA ALA A 5 67.43 -37.74 -51.88
C ALA A 5 66.20 -38.08 -51.02
N VAL A 6 66.24 -37.68 -49.73
CA VAL A 6 65.29 -36.74 -49.08
C VAL A 6 65.99 -36.03 -47.89
N ASN A 7 65.86 -34.70 -47.81
CA ASN A 7 66.33 -33.80 -46.76
C ASN A 7 65.44 -33.84 -45.50
N ASP A 8 65.98 -33.49 -44.32
CA ASP A 8 65.22 -32.73 -43.32
C ASP A 8 66.18 -31.89 -42.45
N GLU A 9 66.19 -30.57 -42.68
CA GLU A 9 66.96 -29.60 -41.90
C GLU A 9 66.11 -29.05 -40.76
N THR A 10 66.67 -29.07 -39.56
CA THR A 10 66.05 -28.60 -38.31
C THR A 10 65.98 -27.07 -38.25
N GLU A 11 64.81 -26.46 -38.43
CA GLU A 11 64.56 -25.07 -38.05
C GLU A 11 64.08 -24.96 -36.60
N THR A 12 64.97 -24.53 -35.69
CA THR A 12 64.60 -24.08 -34.34
C THR A 12 64.53 -22.55 -34.34
N THR A 13 63.31 -22.01 -34.25
CA THR A 13 63.05 -20.58 -34.10
C THR A 13 63.22 -20.13 -32.63
N PRO A 14 63.79 -18.94 -32.36
CA PRO A 14 64.04 -18.48 -30.99
C PRO A 14 62.79 -17.87 -30.37
N SER A 15 62.24 -18.57 -29.37
CA SER A 15 61.07 -18.13 -28.61
C SER A 15 61.43 -16.98 -27.64
N ARG A 16 60.97 -15.76 -27.95
CA ARG A 16 61.06 -14.59 -27.06
C ARG A 16 60.24 -14.83 -25.78
N LYS A 17 60.90 -15.22 -24.70
CA LYS A 17 60.30 -15.26 -23.35
C LYS A 17 59.96 -13.84 -22.89
N ARG A 18 58.70 -13.44 -23.00
CA ARG A 18 58.18 -12.26 -22.31
C ARG A 18 58.13 -12.57 -20.80
N LYS A 19 58.85 -11.78 -20.02
CA LYS A 19 58.81 -11.82 -18.55
C LYS A 19 57.44 -11.28 -18.12
N ARG A 20 56.53 -12.18 -17.73
CA ARG A 20 55.19 -11.84 -17.28
C ARG A 20 55.30 -11.16 -15.91
N THR A 21 54.97 -9.87 -15.85
CA THR A 21 54.79 -9.12 -14.60
C THR A 21 53.43 -9.49 -14.01
N GLU A 22 53.30 -10.65 -13.37
CA GLU A 22 52.01 -11.16 -12.85
C GLU A 22 51.55 -10.53 -11.53
N THR A 23 52.38 -9.72 -10.85
CA THR A 23 52.15 -9.46 -9.42
C THR A 23 51.44 -8.13 -9.08
N LYS A 24 51.24 -7.21 -10.04
CA LYS A 24 50.62 -5.89 -9.76
C LYS A 24 49.11 -5.84 -10.08
N GLU A 25 48.66 -6.48 -11.16
CA GLU A 25 47.26 -6.42 -11.59
C GLU A 25 46.31 -7.21 -10.67
N SER A 26 46.75 -8.35 -10.12
CA SER A 26 45.95 -9.14 -9.16
C SER A 26 45.59 -8.31 -7.92
N SER A 27 46.56 -7.61 -7.34
CA SER A 27 46.33 -6.81 -6.13
C SER A 27 45.36 -5.64 -6.34
N ALA A 28 45.31 -5.07 -7.54
CA ALA A 28 44.40 -3.96 -7.85
C ALA A 28 42.95 -4.43 -7.99
N LEU A 29 42.74 -5.60 -8.61
CA LEU A 29 41.43 -6.23 -8.73
C LEU A 29 40.91 -6.67 -7.36
N ASP A 30 41.74 -7.29 -6.53
CA ASP A 30 41.34 -7.75 -5.19
C ASP A 30 40.90 -6.57 -4.29
N ASN A 31 41.62 -5.45 -4.36
CA ASN A 31 41.24 -4.22 -3.65
C ASN A 31 39.90 -3.66 -4.16
N ALA A 32 39.66 -3.66 -5.47
CA ALA A 32 38.40 -3.19 -6.05
C ALA A 32 37.21 -4.06 -5.63
N PHE A 33 37.39 -5.39 -5.58
CA PHE A 33 36.36 -6.31 -5.09
C PHE A 33 36.07 -6.10 -3.60
N GLU A 34 37.10 -5.84 -2.79
CA GLU A 34 36.93 -5.60 -1.36
C GLU A 34 36.17 -4.29 -1.09
N GLU A 35 36.48 -3.22 -1.82
CA GLU A 35 35.72 -1.97 -1.74
C GLU A 35 34.27 -2.14 -2.20
N LEU A 36 34.03 -2.92 -3.26
CA LEU A 36 32.67 -3.25 -3.69
C LEU A 36 31.90 -4.03 -2.62
N ARG A 37 32.54 -5.02 -1.98
CA ARG A 37 31.93 -5.78 -0.86
C ARG A 37 31.56 -4.88 0.30
N LYS A 38 32.44 -3.97 0.71
CA LYS A 38 32.16 -2.99 1.77
C LYS A 38 30.98 -2.09 1.40
N ALA A 39 30.97 -1.57 0.18
CA ALA A 39 29.88 -0.72 -0.31
C ALA A 39 28.53 -1.44 -0.31
N VAL A 40 28.50 -2.69 -0.80
CA VAL A 40 27.29 -3.53 -0.80
C VAL A 40 26.85 -3.87 0.62
N SER A 41 27.77 -4.23 1.50
CA SER A 41 27.47 -4.54 2.92
C SER A 41 26.86 -3.33 3.62
N HIS A 42 27.49 -2.16 3.50
CA HIS A 42 26.99 -0.92 4.08
C HIS A 42 25.61 -0.54 3.54
N LYS A 43 25.38 -0.69 2.23
CA LYS A 43 24.07 -0.40 1.63
C LYS A 43 23.01 -1.40 2.08
N THR A 44 23.37 -2.67 2.23
CA THR A 44 22.47 -3.71 2.73
C THR A 44 22.05 -3.43 4.17
N GLN A 45 22.99 -3.09 5.05
CA GLN A 45 22.68 -2.71 6.44
C GLN A 45 21.76 -1.50 6.49
N ARG A 46 22.04 -0.45 5.69
CA ARG A 46 21.20 0.74 5.64
C ARG A 46 19.78 0.44 5.16
N LEU A 47 19.63 -0.44 4.18
CA LEU A 47 18.31 -0.85 3.69
C LEU A 47 17.58 -1.72 4.70
N GLN A 48 18.28 -2.61 5.41
CA GLN A 48 17.70 -3.42 6.49
C GLN A 48 17.17 -2.54 7.63
N GLU A 49 17.94 -1.53 8.04
CA GLU A 49 17.51 -0.57 9.06
C GLU A 49 16.26 0.20 8.62
N LYS A 50 16.25 0.73 7.40
CA LYS A 50 15.06 1.40 6.85
C LYS A 50 13.87 0.47 6.74
N ASN A 51 14.07 -0.80 6.36
CA ASN A 51 12.98 -1.77 6.28
C ASN A 51 12.40 -2.05 7.65
N ARG A 52 13.22 -2.10 8.70
CA ARG A 52 12.77 -2.22 10.09
C ARG A 52 11.91 -1.02 10.48
N GLN A 53 12.40 0.19 10.27
CA GLN A 53 11.66 1.44 10.57
C GLN A 53 10.31 1.49 9.85
N LEU A 54 10.27 1.21 8.55
CA LEU A 54 9.03 1.21 7.78
C LEU A 54 8.03 0.14 8.24
N ARG A 55 8.50 -1.02 8.71
CA ARG A 55 7.62 -2.05 9.30
C ARG A 55 7.00 -1.58 10.61
N ASP A 56 7.76 -0.88 11.43
CA ASP A 56 7.28 -0.32 12.70
C ASP A 56 6.28 0.81 12.45
N GLU A 57 6.55 1.72 11.52
CA GLU A 57 5.61 2.76 11.09
C GLU A 57 4.32 2.16 10.53
N LEU A 58 4.41 1.15 9.67
CA LEU A 58 3.25 0.47 9.11
C LEU A 58 2.41 -0.21 10.20
N ARG A 59 3.06 -0.78 11.22
CA ARG A 59 2.35 -1.34 12.38
C ARG A 59 1.58 -0.25 13.12
N GLN A 60 2.22 0.87 13.44
CA GLN A 60 1.59 1.98 14.15
C GLN A 60 0.43 2.62 13.36
N GLU A 61 0.57 2.75 12.04
CA GLU A 61 -0.51 3.24 11.18
C GLU A 61 -1.68 2.26 11.14
N ARG A 62 -1.42 0.94 11.09
CA ARG A 62 -2.49 -0.08 11.15
C ARG A 62 -3.25 -0.02 12.47
N GLU A 63 -2.56 0.11 13.59
CA GLU A 63 -3.19 0.23 14.92
C GLU A 63 -4.05 1.51 15.01
N ARG A 64 -3.55 2.64 14.50
CA ARG A 64 -4.30 3.91 14.43
C ARG A 64 -5.53 3.80 13.53
N HIS A 65 -5.39 3.17 12.37
CA HIS A 65 -6.49 2.93 11.46
C HIS A 65 -7.57 2.05 12.10
N GLN A 66 -7.17 0.93 12.72
CA GLN A 66 -8.09 0.02 13.40
C GLN A 66 -8.87 0.75 14.50
N LYS A 67 -8.20 1.54 15.34
CA LYS A 67 -8.88 2.31 16.40
C LYS A 67 -9.90 3.30 15.83
N THR A 68 -9.51 4.01 14.76
CA THR A 68 -10.41 4.97 14.09
C THR A 68 -11.62 4.27 13.47
N GLU A 69 -11.40 3.10 12.86
CA GLU A 69 -12.45 2.28 12.27
C GLU A 69 -13.44 1.75 13.32
N GLU A 70 -12.93 1.29 14.48
CA GLU A 70 -13.74 0.87 15.63
C GLU A 70 -14.57 2.04 16.18
N GLU A 71 -13.98 3.22 16.36
CA GLU A 71 -14.70 4.43 16.80
C GLU A 71 -15.80 4.83 15.82
N LEU A 72 -15.51 4.80 14.51
CA LEU A 72 -16.51 5.08 13.46
C LEU A 72 -17.64 4.05 13.47
N SER A 73 -17.31 2.77 13.66
CA SER A 73 -18.30 1.69 13.75
C SER A 73 -19.23 1.90 14.94
N GLN A 74 -18.68 2.18 16.13
CA GLN A 74 -19.47 2.48 17.33
C GLN A 74 -20.36 3.72 17.15
N GLN A 75 -19.88 4.77 16.49
CA GLN A 75 -20.71 5.94 16.18
C GLN A 75 -21.84 5.61 15.20
N ARG A 76 -21.60 4.75 14.20
CA ARG A 76 -22.65 4.29 13.28
C ARG A 76 -23.71 3.48 14.01
N GLU A 77 -23.29 2.55 14.87
CA GLU A 77 -24.20 1.74 15.69
C GLU A 77 -25.05 2.61 16.62
N LYS A 78 -24.45 3.58 17.32
CA LYS A 78 -25.18 4.56 18.15
C LYS A 78 -26.25 5.32 17.34
N ARG A 79 -25.89 5.84 16.16
CA ARG A 79 -26.84 6.54 15.28
C ARG A 79 -27.97 5.65 14.79
N ILE A 80 -27.69 4.38 14.51
CA ILE A 80 -28.69 3.38 14.14
C ILE A 80 -29.68 3.14 15.30
N LEU A 81 -29.17 2.96 16.52
CA LEU A 81 -29.98 2.71 17.72
C LEU A 81 -30.83 3.93 18.13
N GLU A 82 -30.34 5.15 17.91
CA GLU A 82 -31.10 6.38 18.13
C GLU A 82 -32.31 6.48 17.18
N TYR A 83 -32.25 5.86 16.00
CA TYR A 83 -33.33 5.92 15.01
C TYR A 83 -34.32 4.76 15.14
N LYS A 84 -35.39 5.01 15.90
CA LYS A 84 -36.37 3.99 16.32
C LYS A 84 -37.41 3.55 15.26
N ILE A 85 -37.38 4.10 14.04
CA ILE A 85 -38.38 3.78 13.01
C ILE A 85 -37.93 2.59 12.14
N CYS A 86 -36.78 2.70 11.49
CA CYS A 86 -36.28 1.62 10.62
C CYS A 86 -34.93 1.04 11.05
N TYR A 87 -34.28 1.59 12.10
CA TYR A 87 -32.98 1.13 12.58
C TYR A 87 -31.91 1.04 11.47
N MET A 88 -31.98 1.96 10.50
CA MET A 88 -30.97 2.10 9.44
C MET A 88 -30.33 3.48 9.53
N GLN A 89 -29.06 3.58 9.15
CA GLN A 89 -28.36 4.86 9.07
C GLN A 89 -29.01 5.70 7.95
N PRO A 90 -29.54 6.90 8.26
CA PRO A 90 -30.22 7.72 7.27
C PRO A 90 -29.23 8.47 6.39
N ASP A 91 -29.30 8.25 5.07
CA ASP A 91 -28.51 9.04 4.09
C ASP A 91 -29.03 10.48 3.94
N ARG A 92 -30.34 10.66 4.14
CA ARG A 92 -31.03 11.96 4.11
C ARG A 92 -32.18 11.96 5.09
N TRP A 93 -32.37 13.12 5.69
CA TRP A 93 -33.46 13.39 6.62
C TRP A 93 -34.59 14.15 5.93
N VAL A 94 -35.81 13.97 6.42
CA VAL A 94 -37.01 14.65 5.95
C VAL A 94 -37.81 15.10 7.18
N PHE A 95 -38.20 16.37 7.23
CA PHE A 95 -39.18 16.86 8.20
C PHE A 95 -40.58 16.63 7.67
N ILE A 96 -41.42 15.99 8.48
CA ILE A 96 -42.88 16.06 8.33
C ILE A 96 -43.30 17.44 8.87
N LEU A 97 -44.27 18.11 8.24
CA LEU A 97 -44.74 19.44 8.68
C LEU A 97 -45.31 19.49 10.10
N CYS A 98 -45.51 18.34 10.75
CA CYS A 98 -45.79 18.25 12.19
C CYS A 98 -44.55 18.43 13.09
N GLY A 99 -43.36 18.65 12.51
CA GLY A 99 -42.10 18.89 13.21
C GLY A 99 -41.22 17.64 13.43
N HIS A 100 -41.72 16.45 13.13
CA HIS A 100 -40.96 15.21 13.33
C HIS A 100 -40.04 14.88 12.16
N MET A 101 -38.84 14.41 12.47
CA MET A 101 -37.81 14.06 11.50
C MET A 101 -37.78 12.55 11.26
N VAL A 102 -37.76 12.15 9.98
CA VAL A 102 -37.69 10.75 9.55
C VAL A 102 -36.66 10.57 8.43
N CYS A 103 -36.20 9.35 8.26
CA CYS A 103 -35.32 8.96 7.16
C CYS A 103 -36.07 9.03 5.81
N ARG A 104 -35.37 9.31 4.70
CA ARG A 104 -36.00 9.39 3.37
C ARG A 104 -36.73 8.10 2.96
N SER A 105 -36.16 6.93 3.23
CA SER A 105 -36.82 5.65 2.91
C SER A 105 -38.10 5.47 3.73
N CYS A 106 -38.06 5.83 5.01
CA CYS A 106 -39.20 5.84 5.91
C CYS A 106 -40.30 6.78 5.42
N ALA A 107 -39.95 8.00 4.99
CA ALA A 107 -40.88 8.94 4.40
C ALA A 107 -41.55 8.39 3.13
N GLY A 108 -40.80 7.69 2.27
CA GLY A 108 -41.34 7.03 1.09
C GLY A 108 -42.36 5.93 1.42
N SER A 109 -42.08 5.12 2.45
CA SER A 109 -43.00 4.07 2.92
C SER A 109 -44.27 4.61 3.60
N LEU A 110 -44.23 5.84 4.13
CA LEU A 110 -45.40 6.51 4.72
C LEU A 110 -46.44 6.94 3.67
N GLY A 111 -46.18 6.83 2.36
CA GLY A 111 -47.15 7.15 1.32
C GLY A 111 -48.47 6.36 1.43
N THR A 112 -48.50 5.25 2.16
CA THR A 112 -49.71 4.47 2.47
C THR A 112 -50.40 4.88 3.79
N THR A 113 -49.71 5.64 4.63
CA THR A 113 -50.15 6.05 5.97
C THR A 113 -50.17 7.56 6.07
N GLU A 114 -51.35 8.18 6.00
CA GLU A 114 -51.52 9.65 6.05
C GLU A 114 -51.21 10.28 7.43
N LYS A 115 -50.58 9.53 8.35
CA LYS A 115 -50.31 9.95 9.73
C LYS A 115 -48.85 9.78 10.09
N CYS A 116 -48.31 10.76 10.83
CA CYS A 116 -46.95 10.74 11.33
C CYS A 116 -46.71 9.51 12.25
N PRO A 117 -45.62 8.74 12.07
CA PRO A 117 -45.34 7.56 12.90
C PRO A 117 -44.97 7.92 14.35
N ILE A 118 -44.65 9.18 14.64
CA ILE A 118 -44.22 9.63 15.97
C ILE A 118 -45.39 10.24 16.76
N CYS A 119 -46.12 11.21 16.19
CA CYS A 119 -47.22 11.89 16.89
C CYS A 119 -48.62 11.61 16.34
N ARG A 120 -48.74 10.82 15.26
CA ARG A 120 -50.02 10.47 14.59
C ARG A 120 -50.80 11.65 13.98
N ALA A 121 -50.24 12.86 13.97
CA ALA A 121 -50.80 14.00 13.25
C ALA A 121 -50.89 13.73 11.74
N PRO A 122 -51.87 14.31 11.02
CA PRO A 122 -51.98 14.16 9.58
C PRO A 122 -50.73 14.69 8.87
N ILE A 123 -50.26 13.96 7.87
CA ILE A 123 -49.12 14.36 7.06
C ILE A 123 -49.63 15.32 5.98
N THR A 124 -49.34 16.61 6.15
CA THR A 124 -49.71 17.67 5.19
C THR A 124 -48.60 18.00 4.19
N GLY A 125 -47.40 17.45 4.38
CA GLY A 125 -46.26 17.66 3.50
C GLY A 125 -44.93 17.27 4.14
N TYR A 126 -43.86 17.45 3.35
CA TYR A 126 -42.49 17.09 3.72
C TYR A 126 -41.49 18.18 3.30
N ILE A 127 -40.43 18.38 4.10
CA ILE A 127 -39.30 19.25 3.77
C ILE A 127 -38.01 18.41 3.79
N GLY A 128 -37.30 18.36 2.66
CA GLY A 128 -36.04 17.65 2.55
C GLY A 128 -34.93 18.35 3.33
N CYS A 129 -34.21 17.60 4.17
CA CYS A 129 -33.06 18.08 4.91
C CYS A 129 -31.79 17.54 4.26
N TYR A 130 -30.95 18.45 3.80
CA TYR A 130 -29.58 18.11 3.44
C TYR A 130 -28.72 18.30 4.69
N PRO A 131 -27.87 17.35 5.06
CA PRO A 131 -26.96 17.55 6.17
C PRO A 131 -26.13 18.81 5.88
N PHE A 132 -26.23 19.80 6.75
CA PHE A 132 -25.26 20.89 6.78
C PHE A 132 -23.92 20.23 7.11
N ALA A 133 -22.99 20.26 6.16
CA ALA A 133 -21.59 20.01 6.44
C ALA A 133 -21.09 21.18 7.29
N GLY A 134 -21.23 21.05 8.61
CA GLY A 134 -20.57 21.89 9.60
C GLY A 134 -19.18 21.35 9.87
#